data_AF-M1EN02-F1
#
_entry.id   AF-M1EN02-F1
#
_cell.length_a   1.000
_cell.length_b   1.000
_cell.length_c   1.000
_cell.angle_alpha   90.00
_cell.angle_beta   90.00
_cell.angle_gamma   90.00
#
_symmetry.space_group_name_H-M   'P 1'
#
loop_
_entity.id
_entity.type
_entity.pdbx_description
1 polymer ?
#
loop_
_entity_poly.entity_id
_entity_poly.type
_entity_poly.pdbx_seq_one_letter_code
_entity_poly.pdbx_strand_id
1 'polypeptide(L)'
;FHRGSDKMPGRVVTLLEDHEGCTWGVAYQVRGEQVSEALKYLNVREAVLGGYDTKEVTFYPQDTPDQPLKALAYVATPQNPGYLGPAPEEAIATQILACRGFSGHNLEYLLRLADFMQLCGPQAQDEHLAAIVDAVGTMLPCF
;
A
#
# COMPACT_ATOMS: atom_id res chain seq x y z
N PHE A 1 2.63 -12.08 10.28
CA PHE A 1 1.66 -11.12 9.70
C PHE A 1 1.70 -9.80 10.44
N HIS A 2 1.96 -8.70 9.74
CA HIS A 2 2.09 -7.37 10.35
C HIS A 2 0.76 -6.84 10.93
N ARG A 3 -0.34 -6.99 10.19
CA ARG A 3 -1.66 -6.42 10.51
C ARG A 3 -2.76 -7.47 10.72
N GLY A 4 -2.38 -8.74 10.88
CA GLY A 4 -3.31 -9.85 11.12
C GLY A 4 -2.58 -11.09 11.63
N SER A 5 -3.11 -12.27 11.30
CA SER A 5 -2.57 -13.59 11.66
C SER A 5 -2.84 -14.63 10.55
N ASP A 6 -2.29 -15.83 10.66
CA ASP A 6 -2.57 -16.94 9.73
C ASP A 6 -4.06 -17.27 9.62
N LYS A 7 -4.81 -17.21 10.74
CA LYS A 7 -6.23 -17.55 10.79
C LYS A 7 -7.14 -16.39 10.41
N MET A 8 -6.69 -15.16 10.64
CA MET A 8 -7.42 -13.92 10.35
C MET A 8 -6.43 -12.96 9.69
N PRO A 9 -6.21 -13.08 8.37
CA PRO A 9 -5.29 -12.22 7.66
C PRO A 9 -5.81 -10.78 7.67
N GLY A 10 -4.91 -9.82 7.83
CA GLY A 10 -5.25 -8.40 7.66
C GLY A 10 -5.37 -8.02 6.19
N ARG A 11 -5.93 -6.84 5.92
CA ARG A 11 -5.95 -6.18 4.61
C ARG A 11 -4.91 -5.06 4.59
N VAL A 12 -3.99 -5.12 3.63
CA VAL A 12 -3.00 -4.07 3.35
C VAL A 12 -3.00 -3.80 1.85
N VAL A 13 -2.48 -2.64 1.43
CA VAL A 13 -2.54 -2.25 0.02
C VAL A 13 -1.56 -3.07 -0.83
N THR A 14 -1.94 -3.28 -2.08
CA THR A 14 -1.06 -3.69 -3.17
C THR A 14 -1.43 -2.90 -4.40
N LEU A 15 -0.50 -2.76 -5.34
CA LEU A 15 -0.81 -2.20 -6.66
C LEU A 15 -1.38 -3.30 -7.55
N LEU A 16 -2.35 -2.95 -8.39
CA LEU A 16 -2.86 -3.77 -9.48
C LEU A 16 -2.51 -3.10 -10.80
N GLU A 17 -2.34 -3.89 -11.85
CA GLU A 17 -2.11 -3.34 -13.19
C GLU A 17 -3.41 -2.73 -13.72
N ASP A 18 -3.36 -1.44 -14.01
CA ASP A 18 -4.45 -0.65 -14.59
C ASP A 18 -3.84 0.40 -15.53
N HIS A 19 -4.27 0.40 -16.79
CA HIS A 19 -3.74 1.30 -17.81
C HIS A 19 -4.26 2.74 -17.70
N GLU A 20 -5.39 2.93 -17.01
CA GLU A 20 -5.98 4.25 -16.74
C GLU A 20 -5.80 4.67 -15.29
N GLY A 21 -5.30 3.75 -14.45
CA GLY A 21 -5.05 3.95 -13.03
C GLY A 21 -3.90 4.91 -12.75
N CYS A 22 -4.01 5.61 -11.62
CA CYS A 22 -2.97 6.45 -11.06
C CYS A 22 -2.87 6.19 -9.56
N THR A 23 -1.65 6.09 -9.03
CA THR A 23 -1.42 5.95 -7.60
C THR A 23 -0.47 7.03 -7.12
N TRP A 24 -0.92 7.76 -6.10
CA TRP A 24 -0.11 8.75 -5.40
C TRP A 24 0.76 8.10 -4.33
N GLY A 25 1.95 8.65 -4.13
CA GLY A 25 2.90 8.10 -3.17
C GLY A 25 4.19 8.92 -3.15
N VAL A 26 5.23 8.34 -2.55
CA VAL A 26 6.55 8.98 -2.41
C VAL A 26 7.61 8.11 -3.07
N ALA A 27 8.44 8.72 -3.88
CA ALA A 27 9.67 8.12 -4.38
C ALA A 27 10.83 8.42 -3.42
N TYR A 28 11.52 7.38 -2.98
CA TYR A 28 12.71 7.51 -2.13
C TYR A 28 13.97 7.33 -2.98
N GLN A 29 14.88 8.32 -2.93
CA GLN A 29 16.19 8.20 -3.57
C GLN A 29 17.21 7.66 -2.57
N VAL A 30 17.76 6.48 -2.86
CA VAL A 30 18.92 5.95 -2.13
C VAL A 30 20.19 6.53 -2.75
N ARG A 31 21.10 7.08 -1.93
CA ARG A 31 22.36 7.71 -2.38
C ARG A 31 23.57 7.03 -1.73
N GLY A 32 24.72 7.10 -2.40
CA GLY A 32 26.01 6.66 -1.87
C GLY A 32 26.33 5.18 -2.11
N GLU A 33 27.35 4.68 -1.44
CA GLU A 33 27.89 3.33 -1.62
C GLU A 33 26.90 2.22 -1.20
N GLN A 34 25.89 2.57 -0.41
CA GLN A 34 24.88 1.64 0.13
C GLN A 34 23.78 1.29 -0.88
N VAL A 35 23.73 1.89 -2.07
CA VAL A 35 22.68 1.62 -3.07
C VAL A 35 22.60 0.14 -3.41
N SER A 36 23.74 -0.50 -3.66
CA SER A 36 23.78 -1.93 -4.01
C SER A 36 23.27 -2.82 -2.88
N GLU A 37 23.69 -2.54 -1.64
CA GLU A 37 23.29 -3.30 -0.45
C GLU A 37 21.82 -3.08 -0.09
N ALA A 38 21.33 -1.84 -0.17
CA ALA A 38 19.94 -1.49 0.08
C ALA A 38 19.00 -2.17 -0.93
N LEU A 39 19.33 -2.12 -2.22
CA LEU A 39 18.57 -2.80 -3.27
C LEU A 39 18.61 -4.32 -3.09
N LYS A 40 19.77 -4.88 -2.73
CA LYS A 40 19.89 -6.33 -2.46
C LYS A 40 19.06 -6.74 -1.25
N TYR A 41 19.08 -5.96 -0.17
CA TYR A 41 18.27 -6.19 1.02
C TYR A 41 16.77 -6.14 0.70
N LEU A 42 16.32 -5.10 0.00
CA LEU A 42 14.91 -4.96 -0.40
C LEU A 42 14.48 -6.10 -1.33
N ASN A 43 15.32 -6.50 -2.28
CA ASN A 43 15.04 -7.63 -3.16
C ASN A 43 14.88 -8.95 -2.39
N VAL A 44 15.74 -9.22 -1.40
CA VAL A 44 15.60 -10.43 -0.57
C VAL A 44 14.31 -10.38 0.24
N ARG A 45 14.02 -9.24 0.88
CA ARG A 45 12.85 -9.12 1.74
C ARG A 45 11.54 -9.17 0.97
N GLU A 46 11.42 -8.38 -0.09
CA GLU A 46 10.15 -8.20 -0.79
C GLU A 46 9.97 -9.25 -1.89
N ALA A 47 10.98 -9.51 -2.73
CA ALA A 47 10.83 -10.46 -3.83
C ALA A 47 11.01 -11.92 -3.39
N VAL A 48 12.13 -12.23 -2.73
CA VAL A 48 12.47 -13.63 -2.41
C VAL A 48 11.62 -14.17 -1.25
N LEU A 49 11.41 -13.38 -0.21
CA LEU A 49 10.66 -13.82 0.99
C LEU A 49 9.18 -13.42 0.94
N GLY A 50 8.87 -12.24 0.36
CA GLY A 50 7.52 -11.69 0.33
C GLY A 50 6.70 -12.09 -0.90
N GLY A 51 7.32 -12.60 -1.96
CA GLY A 51 6.65 -12.97 -3.21
C GLY A 51 6.14 -11.78 -4.01
N TYR A 52 6.80 -10.61 -3.90
CA TYR A 52 6.49 -9.42 -4.69
C TYR A 52 7.34 -9.36 -5.96
N ASP A 53 6.75 -8.96 -7.08
CA ASP A 53 7.49 -8.62 -8.28
C ASP A 53 8.06 -7.20 -8.16
N THR A 54 9.24 -6.98 -8.73
CA THR A 54 9.78 -5.62 -8.91
C THR A 54 9.41 -5.11 -10.29
N LYS A 55 8.79 -3.93 -10.36
CA LYS A 55 8.43 -3.25 -11.60
C LYS A 55 9.17 -1.91 -11.67
N GLU A 56 9.79 -1.63 -12.81
CA GLU A 56 10.23 -0.27 -13.11
C GLU A 56 9.00 0.55 -13.53
N VAL A 57 8.76 1.65 -12.83
CA VAL A 57 7.66 2.58 -13.07
C VAL A 57 8.18 3.97 -13.41
N THR A 58 7.34 4.75 -14.08
CA THR A 58 7.58 6.18 -14.27
C THR A 58 6.90 6.94 -13.14
N PHE A 59 7.68 7.64 -12.32
CA PHE A 59 7.19 8.50 -11.24
C PHE A 59 7.18 9.95 -11.70
N TYR A 60 6.09 10.66 -11.45
CA TYR A 60 5.90 12.07 -11.81
C TYR A 60 5.96 12.90 -10.53
N PRO A 61 7.08 13.60 -10.22
CA PRO A 61 7.17 14.42 -9.03
C PRO A 61 6.14 15.55 -9.05
N GLN A 62 5.47 15.80 -7.93
CA GLN A 62 4.45 16.85 -7.83
C GLN A 62 5.00 18.25 -8.17
N ASP A 63 6.21 18.57 -7.71
CA ASP A 63 6.81 19.89 -7.91
C ASP A 63 7.35 20.09 -9.35
N THR A 64 7.62 18.99 -10.07
CA THR A 64 8.22 19.00 -11.40
C THR A 64 7.60 17.90 -12.29
N PRO A 65 6.30 17.98 -12.63
CA PRO A 65 5.60 16.92 -13.34
C PRO A 65 6.16 16.66 -14.75
N ASP A 66 6.73 17.68 -15.39
CA ASP A 66 7.38 17.58 -16.71
C ASP A 66 8.75 16.88 -16.68
N GLN A 67 9.25 16.52 -15.48
CA GLN A 67 10.52 15.84 -15.29
C GLN A 67 10.32 14.48 -14.61
N PRO A 68 9.76 13.49 -15.33
CA PRO A 68 9.51 12.17 -14.78
C PRO A 68 10.81 11.43 -14.44
N LEU A 69 10.75 10.60 -13.41
CA LEU A 69 11.85 9.79 -12.91
C LEU A 69 11.53 8.29 -13.08
N LYS A 70 12.56 7.47 -13.26
CA LYS A 70 12.42 6.02 -13.14
C LYS A 70 12.54 5.61 -11.68
N ALA A 71 11.60 4.78 -11.23
CA ALA A 71 11.57 4.25 -9.87
C ALA A 71 11.26 2.75 -9.88
N LEU A 72 11.60 2.07 -8.79
CA LEU A 72 11.24 0.68 -8.57
C LEU A 72 10.04 0.62 -7.64
N ALA A 73 9.02 -0.15 -8.03
CA ALA A 73 7.87 -0.49 -7.21
C ALA A 73 7.84 -2.01 -6.94
N TYR A 74 7.49 -2.39 -5.72
CA TYR A 74 7.23 -3.78 -5.34
C TYR A 74 5.73 -4.03 -5.39
N VAL A 75 5.31 -5.00 -6.20
CA VAL A 75 3.90 -5.27 -6.51
C VAL A 75 3.59 -6.74 -6.21
N ALA A 76 2.53 -7.01 -5.43
CA ALA A 76 2.14 -8.39 -5.18
C ALA A 76 1.54 -8.96 -6.47
N THR A 77 1.99 -10.13 -6.89
CA THR A 77 1.36 -10.86 -8.00
C THR A 77 0.09 -11.55 -7.50
N PRO A 78 -0.88 -11.87 -8.39
CA PRO A 78 -2.03 -12.68 -8.01
C PRO A 78 -1.67 -14.08 -7.48
N GLN A 79 -0.45 -14.55 -7.76
CA GLN A 79 0.09 -15.83 -7.26
C GLN A 79 0.65 -15.71 -5.84
N ASN A 80 0.74 -14.50 -5.28
CA ASN A 80 1.19 -14.28 -3.91
C ASN A 80 0.18 -14.92 -2.93
N PRO A 81 0.62 -15.81 -2.02
CA PRO A 81 -0.27 -16.45 -1.05
C PRO A 81 -1.02 -15.47 -0.13
N GLY A 82 -0.50 -14.24 0.02
CA GLY A 82 -1.13 -13.15 0.76
C GLY A 82 -2.14 -12.34 -0.05
N TYR A 83 -2.31 -12.61 -1.35
CA TYR A 83 -3.28 -11.92 -2.19
C TYR A 83 -4.70 -12.42 -1.91
N LEU A 84 -5.49 -11.57 -1.22
CA LEU A 84 -6.86 -11.89 -0.85
C LEU A 84 -7.90 -11.58 -1.95
N GLY A 85 -7.47 -10.97 -3.06
CA GLY A 85 -8.34 -10.60 -4.17
C GLY A 85 -9.28 -9.42 -3.88
N PRO A 86 -10.06 -9.01 -4.90
CA PRO A 86 -11.08 -7.97 -4.75
C PRO A 86 -12.19 -8.42 -3.80
N ALA A 87 -12.77 -7.47 -3.08
CA ALA A 87 -13.92 -7.68 -2.20
C ALA A 87 -14.69 -6.36 -2.06
N PRO A 88 -15.99 -6.40 -1.71
CA PRO A 88 -16.73 -5.19 -1.39
C PRO A 88 -16.06 -4.39 -0.26
N GLU A 89 -16.14 -3.07 -0.34
CA GLU A 89 -15.51 -2.15 0.60
C GLU A 89 -15.98 -2.42 2.04
N GLU A 90 -17.25 -2.76 2.25
CA GLU A 90 -17.77 -3.11 3.58
C GLU A 90 -17.17 -4.42 4.12
N ALA A 91 -16.91 -5.40 3.24
CA ALA A 91 -16.26 -6.63 3.63
C ALA A 91 -14.78 -6.37 3.99
N ILE A 92 -14.10 -5.51 3.23
CA ILE A 92 -12.73 -5.05 3.54
C ILE A 92 -12.71 -4.32 4.87
N ALA A 93 -13.62 -3.36 5.09
CA ALA A 93 -13.75 -2.60 6.33
C ALA A 93 -14.00 -3.51 7.54
N THR A 94 -14.93 -4.45 7.42
CA THR A 94 -15.22 -5.46 8.46
C THR A 94 -13.96 -6.26 8.83
N GLN A 95 -13.20 -6.69 7.83
CA GLN A 95 -11.95 -7.43 8.05
C GLN A 95 -10.88 -6.55 8.72
N ILE A 96 -10.72 -5.29 8.29
CA ILE A 96 -9.80 -4.32 8.90
C ILE A 96 -10.13 -4.07 10.36
N LEU A 97 -11.42 -4.00 10.71
CA LEU A 97 -11.88 -3.78 12.09
C LEU A 97 -11.62 -4.98 13.00
N ALA A 98 -11.62 -6.20 12.46
CA ALA A 98 -11.41 -7.42 13.24
C ALA A 98 -9.93 -7.84 13.39
N CYS A 99 -9.02 -7.30 12.57
CA CYS A 99 -7.66 -7.81 12.45
C CYS A 99 -6.60 -7.00 13.21
N ARG A 100 -5.69 -7.72 13.86
CA ARG A 100 -4.50 -7.18 14.53
C ARG A 100 -3.32 -8.13 14.33
N GLY A 101 -2.15 -7.57 14.06
CA GLY A 101 -0.89 -8.31 14.00
C GLY A 101 0.17 -7.73 14.93
N PHE A 102 1.41 -8.20 14.78
CA PHE A 102 2.52 -7.77 15.66
C PHE A 102 2.90 -6.29 15.47
N SER A 103 2.56 -5.68 14.33
CA SER A 103 2.78 -4.25 14.07
C SER A 103 1.59 -3.37 14.49
N GLY A 104 0.57 -3.94 15.14
CA GLY A 104 -0.59 -3.20 15.63
C GLY A 104 -1.89 -3.58 14.93
N HIS A 105 -2.93 -2.79 15.21
CA HIS A 105 -4.27 -2.99 14.65
C HIS A 105 -4.27 -2.70 13.15
N ASN A 106 -5.13 -3.36 12.37
CA ASN A 106 -5.22 -3.08 10.94
C ASN A 106 -5.88 -1.71 10.67
N LEU A 107 -6.87 -1.31 11.48
CA LEU A 107 -7.44 0.04 11.45
C LEU A 107 -6.37 1.15 11.52
N GLU A 108 -5.37 1.00 12.39
CA GLU A 108 -4.28 1.99 12.50
C GLU A 108 -3.51 2.13 11.18
N TYR A 109 -3.33 1.04 10.42
CA TYR A 109 -2.69 1.08 9.11
C TYR A 109 -3.52 1.87 8.10
N LEU A 110 -4.84 1.62 8.05
CA LEU A 110 -5.75 2.34 7.16
C LEU A 110 -5.75 3.84 7.46
N LEU A 111 -5.91 4.22 8.73
CA LEU A 111 -5.97 5.62 9.13
C LEU A 111 -4.66 6.35 8.86
N ARG A 112 -3.51 5.74 9.15
CA ARG A 112 -2.20 6.34 8.82
C ARG A 112 -1.99 6.55 7.33
N LEU A 113 -2.51 5.65 6.49
CA LEU A 113 -2.48 5.82 5.04
C LEU A 113 -3.38 6.99 4.62
N ALA A 114 -4.61 7.05 5.13
CA ALA A 114 -5.53 8.15 4.86
C ALA A 114 -4.94 9.52 5.30
N ASP A 115 -4.38 9.60 6.51
CA ASP A 115 -3.71 10.79 7.02
C ASP A 115 -2.54 11.21 6.12
N PHE A 116 -1.72 10.25 5.69
CA PHE A 116 -0.60 10.51 4.77
C PHE A 116 -1.11 11.07 3.44
N MET A 117 -2.17 10.49 2.87
CA MET A 117 -2.73 10.95 1.59
C MET A 117 -3.28 12.38 1.74
N GLN A 118 -3.99 12.69 2.82
CA GLN A 118 -4.47 14.05 3.08
C GLN A 118 -3.33 15.06 3.27
N LEU A 119 -2.22 14.66 3.92
CA LEU A 119 -1.10 15.56 4.20
C LEU A 119 -0.19 15.77 3.00
N CYS A 120 0.14 14.70 2.27
CA CYS A 120 1.18 14.70 1.24
C CYS A 120 0.64 14.71 -0.19
N GLY A 121 -0.62 14.33 -0.39
CA GLY A 121 -1.28 14.36 -1.69
C GLY A 121 -2.75 14.78 -1.57
N PRO A 122 -3.07 15.96 -1.02
CA PRO A 122 -4.47 16.39 -0.83
C PRO A 122 -5.28 16.49 -2.14
N GLN A 123 -4.59 16.66 -3.27
CA GLN A 123 -5.18 16.62 -4.62
C GLN A 123 -5.37 15.20 -5.17
N ALA A 124 -4.84 14.18 -4.49
CA ALA A 124 -5.02 12.79 -4.88
C ALA A 124 -6.47 12.39 -4.64
N GLN A 125 -7.13 11.92 -5.69
CA GLN A 125 -8.45 11.32 -5.60
C GLN A 125 -8.27 9.79 -5.56
N ASP A 126 -8.19 9.24 -4.35
CA ASP A 126 -8.22 7.79 -4.14
C ASP A 126 -9.61 7.40 -3.64
N GLU A 127 -10.51 7.16 -4.60
CA GLU A 127 -11.92 6.83 -4.32
C GLU A 127 -12.05 5.53 -3.54
N HIS A 128 -11.19 4.54 -3.82
CA HIS A 128 -11.25 3.25 -3.14
C HIS A 128 -10.79 3.36 -1.68
N LEU A 129 -9.71 4.09 -1.40
CA LEU A 129 -9.29 4.37 -0.02
C LEU A 129 -10.38 5.14 0.75
N ALA A 130 -10.96 6.17 0.13
CA ALA A 130 -12.03 6.96 0.74
C ALA A 130 -13.25 6.08 1.08
N ALA A 131 -13.70 5.25 0.15
CA ALA A 131 -14.84 4.36 0.35
C ALA A 131 -14.61 3.36 1.51
N ILE A 132 -13.39 2.82 1.66
CA ILE A 132 -13.07 1.92 2.79
C ILE A 132 -13.05 2.69 4.12
N VAL A 133 -12.51 3.91 4.15
CA VAL A 133 -12.51 4.77 5.35
C VAL A 133 -13.94 5.12 5.76
N ASP A 134 -14.80 5.47 4.81
CA ASP A 134 -16.21 5.78 5.06
C ASP A 134 -16.99 4.55 5.56
N ALA A 135 -16.74 3.38 4.98
CA ALA A 135 -17.33 2.13 5.43
C ALA A 135 -16.92 1.81 6.88
N VAL A 136 -15.65 2.01 7.24
CA VAL A 136 -15.17 1.88 8.62
C VAL A 136 -15.87 2.88 9.55
N GLY A 137 -15.98 4.15 9.15
CA GLY A 137 -16.64 5.20 9.96
C GLY A 137 -18.12 4.89 10.21
N THR A 138 -18.82 4.37 9.21
CA THR A 138 -20.23 3.94 9.33
C THR A 138 -20.40 2.80 10.33
N MET A 139 -19.43 1.88 10.41
CA MET A 139 -19.44 0.75 11.34
C MET A 139 -18.98 1.12 12.76
N LEU A 140 -18.25 2.22 12.92
CA LEU A 140 -17.79 2.77 14.20
C LEU A 140 -18.36 4.18 14.43
N PRO A 141 -19.65 4.31 14.76
CA PRO A 141 -20.32 5.61 14.94
C PRO A 141 -19.83 6.43 16.15
N CYS A 142 -18.68 6.10 16.74
CA CYS A 142 -18.11 6.75 17.93
C CYS A 142 -16.79 7.48 17.66
N PHE A 143 -16.53 7.91 16.42
CA PHE A 143 -15.54 8.95 16.11
C PHE A 143 -16.22 10.13 15.41
#